data_AF-A0A1F2Z0L5-F1
#
_entry.id   AF-A0A1F2Z0L5-F1
#
_cell.length_a   1.000
_cell.length_b   1.000
_cell.length_c   1.000
_cell.angle_alpha   90.00
_cell.angle_beta   90.00
_cell.angle_gamma   90.00
#
_symmetry.space_group_name_H-M   'P 1'
#
loop_
_entity.id
_entity.type
_entity.pdbx_description
1 polymer ?
#
loop_
_entity_poly.entity_id
_entity_poly.type
_entity_poly.pdbx_seq_one_letter_code
_entity_poly.pdbx_strand_id
1 'polypeptide(L)'
;MQNFSDTVPAKRKKKLFTVGLNLHDWNSQFAGKTFDERAQSIELFSRHLAPRGSISLNGTPKEKKEARNFLLSRIDEDMALYHLQPEVSCSASSPVHFLAAFSRLQTLPPSIIFQKLIDEIELKMSGLDANSLSGIPGYFSGLGVCPSDDFINTWWDHAKYLAKDWNLKDSYRIIYQLAILDCIAVQDGREPTPCADIIRPVMRIFSNGADDLFPQEVDSQIYYAAKWFGYDFIEGRIIQSTTERISEAEKFVGKGLADKGFTIYDDHVLQGTQHRFDLVIAFNRNSVGLEIDGPFHFVFDAENQLMRYNGSTRLHTVLMEKMMGDHFRILRIPYPQLERRSAIDNIEQTLRHLNGHPKGAAYIMRGAKSVMPTNQGECWSLPSP
;
A
#
# COMPACT_ATOMS: atom_id res chain seq x y z
N MET A 1 14.08 50.65 -42.96
CA MET A 1 14.57 49.25 -42.83
C MET A 1 15.00 49.08 -41.39
N GLN A 2 14.17 48.50 -40.50
CA GLN A 2 14.16 47.08 -40.12
C GLN A 2 15.57 46.62 -39.65
N ASN A 3 15.81 46.01 -38.48
CA ASN A 3 14.93 45.28 -37.55
C ASN A 3 15.54 45.16 -36.15
N PHE A 4 14.65 44.88 -35.20
CA PHE A 4 14.83 44.42 -33.82
C PHE A 4 15.81 43.24 -33.65
N SER A 5 16.53 43.23 -32.52
CA SER A 5 16.45 42.11 -31.58
C SER A 5 16.80 42.57 -30.16
N ASP A 6 15.76 42.83 -29.36
CA ASP A 6 15.78 42.67 -27.91
C ASP A 6 16.09 41.22 -27.56
N THR A 7 16.81 40.96 -26.47
CA THR A 7 16.30 40.18 -25.32
C THR A 7 17.32 40.06 -24.19
N VAL A 8 16.73 40.07 -22.99
CA VAL A 8 17.28 40.15 -21.63
C VAL A 8 17.59 38.73 -21.07
N PRO A 9 17.90 38.52 -19.78
CA PRO A 9 19.14 37.96 -19.23
C PRO A 9 19.08 36.46 -18.86
N ALA A 10 20.20 35.72 -18.97
CA ALA A 10 20.25 34.31 -18.55
C ALA A 10 20.59 34.12 -17.05
N LYS A 11 19.53 34.16 -16.23
CA LYS A 11 19.21 33.35 -15.03
C LYS A 11 20.24 33.17 -13.89
N ARG A 12 19.94 33.89 -12.79
CA ARG A 12 20.02 33.39 -11.41
C ARG A 12 18.92 32.33 -11.14
N LYS A 13 19.21 31.38 -10.22
CA LYS A 13 18.33 30.41 -9.50
C LYS A 13 17.92 29.16 -10.33
N LYS A 14 18.00 27.93 -9.80
CA LYS A 14 17.53 27.45 -8.49
C LYS A 14 18.61 26.66 -7.74
N LYS A 15 18.92 27.08 -6.49
CA LYS A 15 19.32 26.11 -5.46
C LYS A 15 18.19 25.10 -5.36
N LEU A 16 18.48 23.81 -5.61
CA LEU A 16 17.62 22.77 -5.07
C LEU A 16 17.66 22.95 -3.55
N PHE A 17 16.51 23.28 -2.98
CA PHE A 17 16.32 23.22 -1.54
C PHE A 17 16.32 21.74 -1.15
N THR A 18 17.49 21.20 -0.81
CA THR A 18 17.58 20.07 0.10
C THR A 18 17.26 20.64 1.48
N VAL A 19 15.97 20.69 1.84
CA VAL A 19 15.57 21.03 3.19
C VAL A 19 15.61 19.74 4.00
N GLY A 20 16.76 19.47 4.63
CA GLY A 20 16.77 18.60 5.79
C GLY A 20 16.04 19.32 6.90
N LEU A 21 14.73 19.11 6.99
CA LEU A 21 13.88 19.74 8.00
C LEU A 21 14.14 19.09 9.36
N ASN A 22 14.74 19.84 10.27
CA ASN A 22 14.81 19.52 11.70
C ASN A 22 13.38 19.56 12.29
N LEU A 23 13.04 18.74 13.29
CA LEU A 23 11.79 18.79 14.08
C LEU A 23 11.36 20.22 14.50
N HIS A 24 12.32 21.11 14.72
CA HIS A 24 12.10 22.53 15.00
C HIS A 24 11.58 23.32 13.77
N ASP A 25 12.01 22.96 12.55
CA ASP A 25 11.53 23.55 11.30
C ASP A 25 10.12 23.08 10.95
N TRP A 26 9.73 21.86 11.36
CA TRP A 26 8.37 21.35 11.17
C TRP A 26 7.34 22.18 11.95
N ASN A 27 7.65 22.51 13.21
CA ASN A 27 6.83 23.41 14.00
C ASN A 27 6.76 24.83 13.40
N SER A 28 7.86 25.37 12.86
CA SER A 28 7.83 26.73 12.30
C SER A 28 7.16 26.82 10.92
N GLN A 29 7.16 25.72 10.15
CA GLN A 29 6.56 25.66 8.81
C GLN A 29 5.09 25.26 8.81
N PHE A 30 4.67 24.45 9.78
CA PHE A 30 3.33 23.86 9.79
C PHE A 30 2.56 24.06 11.10
N ALA A 31 3.13 24.70 12.13
CA ALA A 31 2.37 25.08 13.32
C ALA A 31 1.85 26.52 13.15
N GLY A 32 0.60 26.63 12.71
CA GLY A 32 -0.19 27.85 12.83
C GLY A 32 -0.52 28.21 14.28
N LYS A 33 -0.90 29.46 14.54
CA LYS A 33 -1.35 29.92 15.86
C LYS A 33 -2.84 29.66 16.07
N THR A 34 -3.64 29.65 15.00
CA THR A 34 -5.08 29.33 15.04
C THR A 34 -5.36 27.89 14.56
N PHE A 35 -6.57 27.38 14.79
CA PHE A 35 -6.98 26.06 14.29
C PHE A 35 -7.05 26.05 12.76
N ASP A 36 -7.58 27.09 12.12
CA ASP A 36 -7.55 27.25 10.66
C ASP A 36 -6.12 27.23 10.10
N GLU A 37 -5.19 27.93 10.74
CA GLU A 37 -3.79 27.94 10.28
C GLU A 37 -3.12 26.57 10.50
N ARG A 38 -3.49 25.81 11.54
CA ARG A 38 -3.00 24.44 11.77
C ARG A 38 -3.62 23.44 10.81
N ALA A 39 -4.93 23.50 10.57
CA ALA A 39 -5.64 22.69 9.60
C ALA A 39 -5.18 22.99 8.17
N GLN A 40 -5.01 24.27 7.81
CA GLN A 40 -4.38 24.68 6.55
C GLN A 40 -2.92 24.27 6.47
N SER A 41 -2.18 24.24 7.58
CA SER A 41 -0.79 23.79 7.58
C SER A 41 -0.67 22.27 7.45
N ILE A 42 -1.59 21.51 8.03
CA ILE A 42 -1.70 20.05 7.84
C ILE A 42 -2.21 19.75 6.44
N GLU A 43 -3.14 20.57 5.92
CA GLU A 43 -3.59 20.52 4.54
C GLU A 43 -2.46 20.91 3.58
N LEU A 44 -1.65 21.92 3.91
CA LEU A 44 -0.46 22.34 3.16
C LEU A 44 0.63 21.29 3.26
N PHE A 45 0.76 20.60 4.40
CA PHE A 45 1.64 19.46 4.63
C PHE A 45 1.17 18.28 3.79
N SER A 46 -0.12 17.93 3.81
CA SER A 46 -0.70 16.87 2.98
C SER A 46 -0.66 17.23 1.50
N ARG A 47 -0.81 18.52 1.12
CA ARG A 47 -0.62 19.05 -0.23
C ARG A 47 0.86 19.15 -0.62
N HIS A 48 1.79 19.32 0.31
CA HIS A 48 3.25 19.24 0.06
C HIS A 48 3.71 17.79 -0.12
N LEU A 49 3.03 16.85 0.54
CA LEU A 49 3.12 15.42 0.24
C LEU A 49 2.39 15.04 -1.06
N ALA A 50 1.54 15.92 -1.59
CA ALA A 50 0.68 15.67 -2.74
C ALA A 50 0.55 16.84 -3.75
N PRO A 51 1.62 17.50 -4.25
CA PRO A 51 1.47 18.27 -5.46
C PRO A 51 1.16 17.30 -6.60
N ARG A 52 0.16 17.67 -7.39
CA ARG A 52 -0.22 17.11 -8.69
C ARG A 52 0.97 16.42 -9.39
N GLY A 53 0.87 15.10 -9.53
CA GLY A 53 1.89 14.25 -10.13
C GLY A 53 2.77 13.60 -9.06
N SER A 54 2.44 12.34 -8.72
CA SER A 54 3.34 11.35 -8.11
C SER A 54 4.51 11.91 -7.28
N ILE A 55 4.23 12.67 -6.21
CA ILE A 55 5.20 12.77 -5.13
C ILE A 55 5.04 11.48 -4.33
N SER A 56 5.77 10.46 -4.78
CA SER A 56 6.42 9.56 -3.82
C SER A 56 7.00 10.47 -2.75
N LEU A 57 6.76 10.17 -1.46
CA LEU A 57 7.65 10.66 -0.41
C LEU A 57 9.07 10.21 -0.79
N ASN A 58 9.76 11.01 -1.61
CA ASN A 58 11.18 10.91 -1.94
C ASN A 58 12.01 11.48 -0.78
N GLY A 59 11.36 11.77 0.36
CA GLY A 59 12.04 11.92 1.63
C GLY A 59 12.65 10.58 2.04
N THR A 60 13.84 10.68 2.61
CA THR A 60 14.54 9.58 3.25
C THR A 60 13.64 8.88 4.27
N PRO A 61 13.89 7.59 4.58
CA PRO A 61 13.17 6.89 5.66
C PRO A 61 13.14 7.66 6.98
N LYS A 62 14.19 8.45 7.27
CA LYS A 62 14.30 9.33 8.44
C LYS A 62 13.25 10.45 8.40
N GLU A 63 13.12 11.18 7.29
CA GLU A 63 12.16 12.28 7.16
C GLU A 63 10.72 11.77 7.26
N LYS A 64 10.41 10.60 6.67
CA LYS A 64 9.09 9.98 6.84
C LYS A 64 8.80 9.62 8.29
N LYS A 65 9.80 9.11 9.01
CA LYS A 65 9.69 8.77 10.43
C LYS A 65 9.48 10.02 11.30
N GLU A 66 10.20 11.10 11.03
CA GLU A 66 10.05 12.38 11.73
C GLU A 66 8.66 12.99 11.47
N ALA A 67 8.23 13.03 10.21
CA ALA A 67 6.91 13.49 9.80
C ALA A 67 5.78 12.69 10.45
N ARG A 68 5.92 11.35 10.49
CA ARG A 68 5.00 10.46 11.20
C ARG A 68 4.95 10.78 12.69
N ASN A 69 6.11 10.88 13.35
CA ASN A 69 6.18 11.13 14.79
C ASN A 69 5.55 12.48 15.14
N PHE A 70 5.78 13.50 14.30
CA PHE A 70 5.14 14.81 14.43
C PHE A 70 3.62 14.72 14.32
N LEU A 71 3.11 14.07 13.26
CA LEU A 71 1.66 13.90 13.06
C LEU A 71 1.03 13.17 14.25
N LEU A 72 1.64 12.08 14.73
CA LEU A 72 1.16 11.33 15.89
C LEU A 72 1.18 12.16 17.18
N SER A 73 2.19 13.00 17.40
CA SER A 73 2.26 13.84 18.61
C SER A 73 1.21 14.94 18.67
N ARG A 74 0.63 15.33 17.53
CA ARG A 74 -0.36 16.40 17.44
C ARG A 74 -1.78 15.89 17.24
N ILE A 75 -1.95 14.60 16.98
CA ILE A 75 -3.21 14.04 16.50
C ILE A 75 -4.36 14.28 17.48
N ASP A 76 -4.11 14.15 18.79
CA ASP A 76 -5.12 14.36 19.82
C ASP A 76 -5.50 15.85 19.92
N GLU A 77 -4.54 16.76 19.83
CA GLU A 77 -4.79 18.20 19.82
C GLU A 77 -5.57 18.61 18.57
N ASP A 78 -5.14 18.15 17.40
CA ASP A 78 -5.71 18.55 16.13
C ASP A 78 -7.13 17.98 16.01
N MET A 79 -7.37 16.72 16.40
CA MET A 79 -8.71 16.10 16.44
C MET A 79 -9.60 16.70 17.53
N ALA A 80 -9.07 17.02 18.72
CA ALA A 80 -9.85 17.72 19.73
C ALA A 80 -10.27 19.11 19.25
N LEU A 81 -9.40 19.83 18.54
CA LEU A 81 -9.73 21.13 17.96
C LEU A 81 -10.77 21.03 16.82
N TYR A 82 -10.78 19.93 16.03
CA TYR A 82 -11.86 19.63 15.08
C TYR A 82 -13.25 19.61 15.72
N HIS A 83 -13.34 19.18 16.99
CA HIS A 83 -14.60 19.07 17.72
C HIS A 83 -14.88 20.23 18.69
N LEU A 84 -13.83 20.94 19.15
CA LEU A 84 -13.95 22.03 20.13
C LEU A 84 -14.15 23.42 19.50
N GLN A 85 -14.04 23.55 18.17
CA GLN A 85 -14.34 24.79 17.45
C GLN A 85 -15.44 24.58 16.39
N PRO A 86 -16.71 24.40 16.80
CA PRO A 86 -17.85 24.33 15.86
C PRO A 86 -18.01 25.59 14.98
N GLU A 87 -17.36 26.68 15.35
CA GLU A 87 -17.35 27.96 14.63
C GLU A 87 -16.34 28.01 13.48
N VAL A 88 -15.40 27.05 13.41
CA VAL A 88 -14.42 26.95 12.34
C VAL A 88 -14.88 25.90 11.33
N SER A 89 -15.48 26.37 10.23
CA SER A 89 -15.93 25.55 9.11
C SER A 89 -14.74 24.88 8.40
N CYS A 90 -14.35 23.69 8.86
CA CYS A 90 -13.47 22.83 8.08
C CYS A 90 -14.17 22.32 6.81
N SER A 91 -13.42 22.26 5.71
CA SER A 91 -13.92 21.69 4.46
C SER A 91 -14.36 20.22 4.63
N ALA A 92 -15.33 19.77 3.83
CA ALA A 92 -15.75 18.37 3.81
C ALA A 92 -14.58 17.41 3.55
N SER A 93 -13.59 17.83 2.76
CA SER A 93 -12.40 17.03 2.39
C SER A 93 -11.33 16.93 3.47
N SER A 94 -11.39 17.76 4.51
CA SER A 94 -10.38 17.79 5.57
C SER A 94 -10.10 16.42 6.22
N PRO A 95 -11.09 15.66 6.73
CA PRO A 95 -10.83 14.33 7.28
C PRO A 95 -10.32 13.33 6.23
N VAL A 96 -10.72 13.46 4.97
CA VAL A 96 -10.14 12.66 3.87
C VAL A 96 -8.65 12.95 3.69
N HIS A 97 -8.23 14.22 3.82
CA HIS A 97 -6.80 14.58 3.75
C HIS A 97 -5.98 13.98 4.89
N PHE A 98 -6.52 13.89 6.11
CA PHE A 98 -5.87 13.18 7.21
C PHE A 98 -5.71 11.69 6.92
N LEU A 99 -6.77 11.03 6.44
CA LEU A 99 -6.71 9.61 6.07
C LEU A 99 -5.65 9.39 4.98
N ALA A 100 -5.60 10.29 4.00
CA ALA A 100 -4.62 10.29 2.94
C ALA A 100 -3.18 10.50 3.45
N ALA A 101 -2.98 11.35 4.46
CA ALA A 101 -1.69 11.57 5.08
C ALA A 101 -1.21 10.30 5.83
N PHE A 102 -2.07 9.67 6.63
CA PHE A 102 -1.78 8.40 7.30
C PHE A 102 -1.39 7.31 6.31
N SER A 103 -2.15 7.17 5.22
CA SER A 103 -1.85 6.20 4.16
C SER A 103 -0.49 6.45 3.50
N ARG A 104 -0.18 7.71 3.14
CA ARG A 104 1.12 8.08 2.53
C ARG A 104 2.30 7.88 3.48
N LEU A 105 2.10 8.19 4.76
CA LEU A 105 3.09 7.97 5.82
C LEU A 105 3.15 6.50 6.27
N GLN A 106 2.31 5.63 5.68
CA GLN A 106 2.23 4.22 5.98
C GLN A 106 2.10 3.99 7.48
N THR A 107 1.15 4.70 8.09
CA THR A 107 0.94 4.68 9.54
C THR A 107 -0.54 4.54 9.83
N LEU A 108 -0.92 3.47 10.51
CA LEU A 108 -2.25 3.30 11.07
C LEU A 108 -2.30 4.07 12.40
N PRO A 109 -3.17 5.09 12.54
CA PRO A 109 -3.31 5.83 13.79
C PRO A 109 -3.94 4.95 14.89
N PRO A 110 -3.88 5.37 16.17
CA PRO A 110 -4.58 4.68 17.25
C PRO A 110 -6.06 4.47 16.96
N SER A 111 -6.62 3.34 17.39
CA SER A 111 -7.98 2.90 17.07
C SER A 111 -9.06 3.98 17.30
N ILE A 112 -9.00 4.67 18.44
CA ILE A 112 -9.94 5.73 18.79
C ILE A 112 -9.90 6.92 17.82
N ILE A 113 -8.72 7.25 17.30
CA ILE A 113 -8.58 8.33 16.33
C ILE A 113 -9.00 7.86 14.95
N PHE A 114 -8.63 6.64 14.58
CA PHE A 114 -9.04 6.06 13.31
C PHE A 114 -10.55 5.99 13.18
N GLN A 115 -11.25 5.55 14.24
CA GLN A 115 -12.71 5.49 14.25
C GLN A 115 -13.34 6.87 14.10
N LYS A 116 -12.89 7.86 14.87
CA LYS A 116 -13.38 9.26 14.73
C LYS A 116 -13.17 9.80 13.33
N LEU A 117 -12.04 9.48 12.70
CA LEU A 117 -11.75 9.91 11.34
C LEU A 117 -12.75 9.29 10.35
N ILE A 118 -13.08 8.01 10.51
CA ILE A 118 -14.09 7.33 9.70
C ILE A 118 -15.46 8.00 9.88
N ASP A 119 -15.89 8.22 11.13
CA ASP A 119 -17.17 8.83 11.47
C ASP A 119 -17.32 10.23 10.84
N GLU A 120 -16.25 11.04 10.89
CA GLU A 120 -16.23 12.38 10.27
C GLU A 120 -16.27 12.35 8.74
N ILE A 121 -15.60 11.38 8.12
CA ILE A 121 -15.66 11.20 6.66
C ILE A 121 -17.08 10.80 6.26
N GLU A 122 -17.71 9.86 6.98
CA GLU A 122 -19.06 9.41 6.72
C GLU A 122 -20.08 10.54 6.86
N LEU A 123 -20.00 11.34 7.94
CA LEU A 123 -20.85 12.49 8.18
C LEU A 123 -20.78 13.54 7.04
N LYS A 124 -19.60 13.74 6.46
CA LYS A 124 -19.34 14.79 5.46
C LYS A 124 -19.31 14.27 4.02
N MET A 125 -19.59 12.99 3.81
CA MET A 125 -19.36 12.30 2.55
C MET A 125 -20.14 12.91 1.37
N SER A 126 -21.37 13.36 1.63
CA SER A 126 -22.24 14.00 0.63
C SER A 126 -21.68 15.33 0.09
N GLY A 127 -20.77 15.98 0.82
CA GLY A 127 -20.10 17.22 0.42
C GLY A 127 -18.75 17.02 -0.28
N LEU A 128 -18.31 15.78 -0.50
CA LEU A 128 -17.04 15.47 -1.14
C LEU A 128 -17.11 15.56 -2.66
N ASP A 129 -16.02 16.01 -3.28
CA ASP A 129 -15.88 16.00 -4.73
C ASP A 129 -15.41 14.63 -5.27
N ALA A 130 -15.45 14.47 -6.60
CA ALA A 130 -15.06 13.23 -7.27
C ALA A 130 -13.61 12.81 -6.98
N ASN A 131 -12.70 13.78 -6.80
CA ASN A 131 -11.30 13.53 -6.48
C ASN A 131 -11.12 13.00 -5.05
N SER A 132 -11.84 13.59 -4.09
CA SER A 132 -11.80 13.15 -2.69
C SER A 132 -12.37 11.73 -2.58
N LEU A 133 -13.53 11.47 -3.20
CA LEU A 133 -14.19 10.16 -3.16
C LEU A 133 -13.38 9.06 -3.85
N SER A 134 -12.76 9.33 -5.01
CA SER A 134 -11.92 8.35 -5.72
C SER A 134 -10.63 7.97 -4.99
N GLY A 135 -10.19 8.78 -4.03
CA GLY A 135 -9.00 8.50 -3.22
C GLY A 135 -9.25 7.56 -2.05
N ILE A 136 -10.48 7.56 -1.51
CA ILE A 136 -10.83 6.87 -0.24
C ILE A 136 -10.48 5.37 -0.26
N PRO A 137 -10.87 4.57 -1.27
CA PRO A 137 -10.50 3.15 -1.30
C PRO A 137 -8.98 2.93 -1.27
N GLY A 138 -8.24 3.83 -1.92
CA GLY A 138 -6.78 3.85 -1.94
C GLY A 138 -6.15 4.09 -0.59
N TYR A 139 -6.75 4.95 0.23
CA TYR A 139 -6.18 5.26 1.52
C TYR A 139 -6.35 4.10 2.50
N PHE A 140 -7.54 3.48 2.53
CA PHE A 140 -7.81 2.28 3.31
C PHE A 140 -6.95 1.08 2.86
N SER A 141 -6.90 0.80 1.56
CA SER A 141 -6.07 -0.28 1.01
C SER A 141 -4.58 -0.06 1.30
N GLY A 142 -4.08 1.18 1.20
CA GLY A 142 -2.71 1.53 1.56
C GLY A 142 -2.40 1.32 3.05
N LEU A 143 -3.39 1.50 3.93
CA LEU A 143 -3.28 1.21 5.37
C LEU A 143 -3.47 -0.27 5.71
N GLY A 144 -3.85 -1.11 4.74
CA GLY A 144 -4.08 -2.54 4.95
C GLY A 144 -5.29 -2.87 5.81
N VAL A 145 -6.28 -1.96 5.85
CA VAL A 145 -7.51 -2.08 6.63
C VAL A 145 -8.71 -1.86 5.72
N CYS A 146 -9.76 -2.65 5.90
CA CYS A 146 -11.03 -2.43 5.20
C CYS A 146 -12.05 -1.85 6.19
N PRO A 147 -12.72 -0.73 5.85
CA PRO A 147 -13.74 -0.14 6.71
C PRO A 147 -14.99 -1.05 6.80
N SER A 148 -15.97 -0.63 7.58
CA SER A 148 -17.24 -1.36 7.71
C SER A 148 -17.98 -1.44 6.38
N ASP A 149 -18.85 -2.45 6.27
CA ASP A 149 -19.68 -2.65 5.08
C ASP A 149 -20.62 -1.47 4.86
N ASP A 150 -21.19 -0.91 5.94
CA ASP A 150 -22.00 0.32 5.90
C ASP A 150 -21.23 1.49 5.30
N PHE A 151 -19.98 1.70 5.71
CA PHE A 151 -19.15 2.76 5.16
C PHE A 151 -18.90 2.58 3.66
N ILE A 152 -18.62 1.35 3.19
CA ILE A 152 -18.42 1.06 1.76
C ILE A 152 -19.70 1.32 0.96
N ASN A 153 -20.86 0.91 1.49
CA ASN A 153 -22.16 1.16 0.87
C ASN A 153 -22.45 2.66 0.75
N THR A 154 -22.28 3.42 1.85
CA THR A 154 -22.43 4.87 1.86
C THR A 154 -21.48 5.54 0.87
N TRP A 155 -20.21 5.13 0.84
CA TRP A 155 -19.24 5.62 -0.14
C TRP A 155 -19.70 5.36 -1.57
N TRP A 156 -20.16 4.15 -1.87
CA TRP A 156 -20.59 3.79 -3.22
C TRP A 156 -21.85 4.55 -3.65
N ASP A 157 -22.79 4.76 -2.74
CA ASP A 157 -24.01 5.51 -3.01
C ASP A 157 -23.74 6.94 -3.44
N HIS A 158 -22.69 7.57 -2.92
CA HIS A 158 -22.22 8.87 -3.39
C HIS A 158 -21.34 8.78 -4.63
N ALA A 159 -20.36 7.87 -4.63
CA ALA A 159 -19.33 7.81 -5.65
C ALA A 159 -19.87 7.43 -7.05
N LYS A 160 -20.90 6.58 -7.12
CA LYS A 160 -21.47 6.11 -8.41
C LYS A 160 -21.99 7.24 -9.30
N TYR A 161 -22.47 8.35 -8.72
CA TYR A 161 -22.96 9.50 -9.48
C TYR A 161 -21.85 10.39 -10.05
N LEU A 162 -20.65 10.29 -9.46
CA LEU A 162 -19.45 11.04 -9.84
C LEU A 162 -18.45 10.19 -10.63
N ALA A 163 -18.72 8.89 -10.78
CA ALA A 163 -17.86 7.96 -11.50
C ALA A 163 -17.65 8.36 -12.98
N LYS A 164 -18.60 9.06 -13.58
CA LYS A 164 -18.47 9.62 -14.95
C LYS A 164 -17.36 10.66 -15.09
N ASP A 165 -16.93 11.27 -13.99
CA ASP A 165 -15.89 12.30 -13.95
C ASP A 165 -14.50 11.70 -13.70
N TRP A 166 -14.42 10.38 -13.49
CA TRP A 166 -13.15 9.66 -13.34
C TRP A 166 -12.57 9.30 -14.70
N ASN A 167 -11.26 9.51 -14.86
CA ASN A 167 -10.56 9.01 -16.02
C ASN A 167 -10.34 7.48 -15.90
N LEU A 168 -9.96 6.85 -17.01
CA LEU A 168 -9.77 5.41 -17.09
C LEU A 168 -8.78 4.86 -16.04
N LYS A 169 -7.69 5.59 -15.79
CA LYS A 169 -6.67 5.19 -14.81
C LYS A 169 -7.18 5.25 -13.38
N ASP A 170 -7.98 6.27 -13.04
CA ASP A 170 -8.63 6.35 -11.73
C ASP A 170 -9.63 5.21 -11.55
N SER A 171 -10.41 4.87 -12.59
CA SER A 171 -11.35 3.74 -12.57
C SER A 171 -10.64 2.40 -12.35
N TYR A 172 -9.56 2.11 -13.08
CA TYR A 172 -8.77 0.88 -12.90
C TYR A 172 -8.16 0.81 -11.50
N ARG A 173 -7.65 1.95 -11.00
CA ARG A 173 -7.11 2.04 -9.65
C ARG A 173 -8.18 1.72 -8.60
N ILE A 174 -9.38 2.27 -8.73
CA ILE A 174 -10.48 2.05 -7.77
C ILE A 174 -10.91 0.58 -7.79
N ILE A 175 -11.01 -0.04 -8.96
CA ILE A 175 -11.33 -1.48 -9.10
C ILE A 175 -10.29 -2.32 -8.35
N TYR A 176 -9.01 -2.05 -8.53
CA TYR A 176 -7.94 -2.77 -7.83
C TYR A 176 -7.96 -2.51 -6.32
N GLN A 177 -8.20 -1.27 -5.90
CA GLN A 177 -8.29 -0.92 -4.48
C GLN A 177 -9.47 -1.61 -3.80
N LEU A 178 -10.63 -1.66 -4.45
CA LEU A 178 -11.79 -2.40 -3.96
C LEU A 178 -11.52 -3.92 -3.92
N ALA A 179 -10.74 -4.48 -4.85
CA ALA A 179 -10.29 -5.89 -4.77
C ALA A 179 -9.37 -6.13 -3.57
N ILE A 180 -8.47 -5.19 -3.26
CA ILE A 180 -7.65 -5.24 -2.04
C ILE A 180 -8.53 -5.19 -0.79
N LEU A 181 -9.51 -4.29 -0.75
CA LEU A 181 -10.41 -4.15 0.40
C LEU A 181 -11.29 -5.40 0.60
N ASP A 182 -11.79 -5.99 -0.49
CA ASP A 182 -12.49 -7.28 -0.46
C ASP A 182 -11.57 -8.35 0.13
N CYS A 183 -10.35 -8.50 -0.40
CA CYS A 183 -9.38 -9.46 0.13
C CYS A 183 -9.11 -9.29 1.63
N ILE A 184 -8.96 -8.06 2.11
CA ILE A 184 -8.80 -7.77 3.54
C ILE A 184 -10.05 -8.19 4.33
N ALA A 185 -11.25 -7.83 3.86
CA ALA A 185 -12.50 -8.16 4.52
C ALA A 185 -12.73 -9.68 4.61
N VAL A 186 -12.50 -10.39 3.51
CA VAL A 186 -12.57 -11.86 3.44
C VAL A 186 -11.63 -12.50 4.45
N GLN A 187 -10.38 -12.03 4.51
CA GLN A 187 -9.43 -12.48 5.51
C GLN A 187 -9.96 -12.19 6.91
N ASP A 188 -10.52 -11.03 7.18
CA ASP A 188 -11.07 -10.70 8.49
C ASP A 188 -12.40 -11.44 8.81
N GLY A 189 -12.82 -12.39 7.96
CA GLY A 189 -14.01 -13.24 8.16
C GLY A 189 -15.32 -12.58 7.74
N ARG A 190 -15.27 -11.49 6.96
CA ARG A 190 -16.44 -10.83 6.40
C ARG A 190 -16.67 -11.30 4.97
N GLU A 191 -17.57 -12.25 4.80
CA GLU A 191 -18.12 -12.65 3.50
C GLU A 191 -19.64 -12.88 3.61
N PRO A 192 -20.46 -12.40 2.64
CA PRO A 192 -20.11 -11.61 1.45
C PRO A 192 -19.70 -10.16 1.79
N THR A 193 -19.10 -9.43 0.84
CA THR A 193 -18.71 -8.02 1.02
C THR A 193 -19.38 -7.09 -0.01
N PRO A 194 -19.64 -5.82 0.36
CA PRO A 194 -20.05 -4.80 -0.61
C PRO A 194 -19.03 -4.56 -1.74
N CYS A 195 -17.74 -4.75 -1.49
CA CYS A 195 -16.71 -4.58 -2.52
C CYS A 195 -16.92 -5.58 -3.67
N ALA A 196 -17.26 -6.83 -3.35
CA ALA A 196 -17.59 -7.85 -4.35
C ALA A 196 -18.84 -7.47 -5.16
N ASP A 197 -19.88 -6.97 -4.49
CA ASP A 197 -21.14 -6.56 -5.15
C ASP A 197 -20.94 -5.40 -6.12
N ILE A 198 -20.05 -4.46 -5.79
CA ILE A 198 -19.68 -3.33 -6.64
C ILE A 198 -18.85 -3.78 -7.85
N ILE A 199 -17.86 -4.66 -7.66
CA ILE A 199 -16.91 -5.02 -8.71
C ILE A 199 -17.47 -6.05 -9.70
N ARG A 200 -18.21 -7.06 -9.23
CA ARG A 200 -18.63 -8.20 -10.07
C ARG A 200 -19.40 -7.76 -11.33
N PRO A 201 -20.33 -6.79 -11.30
CA PRO A 201 -20.97 -6.28 -12.51
C PRO A 201 -19.96 -5.70 -13.52
N VAL A 202 -18.98 -4.93 -13.04
CA VAL A 202 -17.92 -4.34 -13.89
C VAL A 202 -17.07 -5.44 -14.53
N MET A 203 -16.69 -6.47 -13.75
CA MET A 203 -15.91 -7.59 -14.27
C MET A 203 -16.66 -8.40 -15.33
N ARG A 204 -18.00 -8.53 -15.22
CA ARG A 204 -18.80 -9.15 -16.30
C ARG A 204 -18.77 -8.35 -17.59
N ILE A 205 -18.80 -7.01 -17.50
CA ILE A 205 -18.68 -6.14 -18.68
C ILE A 205 -17.31 -6.33 -19.33
N PHE A 206 -16.24 -6.34 -18.55
CA PHE A 206 -14.89 -6.60 -19.05
C PHE A 206 -14.77 -7.99 -19.67
N SER A 207 -15.32 -9.01 -19.02
CA SER A 207 -15.32 -10.38 -19.54
C SER A 207 -16.03 -10.49 -20.90
N ASN A 208 -17.15 -9.78 -21.09
CA ASN A 208 -17.91 -9.81 -22.33
C ASN A 208 -17.26 -9.02 -23.47
N GLY A 209 -16.43 -8.03 -23.16
CA GLY A 209 -15.75 -7.17 -24.13
C GLY A 209 -14.22 -7.32 -24.14
N ALA A 210 -13.70 -8.42 -23.59
CA ALA A 210 -12.28 -8.54 -23.28
C ALA A 210 -11.38 -8.46 -24.52
N ASP A 211 -11.82 -9.03 -25.64
CA ASP A 211 -11.03 -9.01 -26.88
C ASP A 211 -10.90 -7.60 -27.49
N ASP A 212 -11.90 -6.74 -27.28
CA ASP A 212 -11.88 -5.36 -27.75
C ASP A 212 -11.12 -4.44 -26.77
N LEU A 213 -11.34 -4.64 -25.47
CA LEU A 213 -10.77 -3.80 -24.41
C LEU A 213 -9.31 -4.13 -24.11
N PHE A 214 -8.95 -5.41 -24.20
CA PHE A 214 -7.65 -5.96 -23.81
C PHE A 214 -7.10 -6.94 -24.87
N PRO A 215 -6.96 -6.54 -26.15
CA PRO A 215 -6.67 -7.47 -27.24
C PRO A 215 -5.38 -8.27 -27.04
N GLN A 216 -4.37 -7.69 -26.39
CA GLN A 216 -3.08 -8.34 -26.12
C GLN A 216 -2.57 -8.06 -24.72
N GLU A 217 -2.76 -6.82 -24.26
CA GLU A 217 -2.28 -6.35 -22.97
C GLU A 217 -3.44 -6.03 -22.04
N VAL A 218 -3.22 -6.25 -20.75
CA VAL A 218 -4.12 -5.87 -19.68
C VAL A 218 -3.36 -5.08 -18.62
N ASP A 219 -4.00 -4.03 -18.10
CA ASP A 219 -3.45 -3.27 -16.99
C ASP A 219 -3.31 -4.18 -15.76
N SER A 220 -2.16 -4.14 -15.10
CA SER A 220 -1.88 -4.92 -13.90
C SER A 220 -2.98 -4.82 -12.83
N GLN A 221 -3.59 -3.64 -12.65
CA GLN A 221 -4.64 -3.38 -11.69
C GLN A 221 -5.90 -4.19 -12.01
N ILE A 222 -6.28 -4.24 -13.29
CA ILE A 222 -7.40 -5.05 -13.76
C ILE A 222 -7.06 -6.53 -13.70
N TYR A 223 -5.85 -6.91 -14.09
CA TYR A 223 -5.37 -8.28 -14.04
C TYR A 223 -5.50 -8.88 -12.63
N TYR A 224 -4.94 -8.21 -11.62
CA TYR A 224 -4.96 -8.73 -10.24
C TYR A 224 -6.37 -8.71 -9.64
N ALA A 225 -7.18 -7.70 -9.96
CA ALA A 225 -8.58 -7.67 -9.53
C ALA A 225 -9.38 -8.81 -10.16
N ALA A 226 -9.25 -9.05 -11.47
CA ALA A 226 -9.90 -10.15 -12.17
C ALA A 226 -9.49 -11.51 -11.58
N LYS A 227 -8.18 -11.74 -11.34
CA LYS A 227 -7.68 -12.95 -10.68
C LYS A 227 -8.28 -13.14 -9.29
N TRP A 228 -8.38 -12.08 -8.49
CA TRP A 228 -8.98 -12.16 -7.15
C TRP A 228 -10.44 -12.60 -7.18
N PHE A 229 -11.24 -12.04 -8.09
CA PHE A 229 -12.66 -12.38 -8.25
C PHE A 229 -12.92 -13.62 -9.12
N GLY A 230 -11.88 -14.31 -9.59
CA GLY A 230 -12.01 -15.57 -10.34
C GLY A 230 -12.45 -15.42 -11.79
N TYR A 231 -12.10 -14.30 -12.45
CA TYR A 231 -12.35 -14.09 -13.87
C TYR A 231 -11.14 -14.50 -14.72
N ASP A 232 -11.39 -15.20 -15.83
CA ASP A 232 -10.40 -15.84 -16.72
C ASP A 232 -10.15 -15.06 -18.02
N PHE A 233 -10.91 -14.00 -18.32
CA PHE A 233 -10.71 -13.20 -19.53
C PHE A 233 -9.31 -12.55 -19.67
N ILE A 234 -8.53 -12.59 -18.60
CA ILE A 234 -7.14 -12.12 -18.52
C ILE A 234 -6.11 -13.19 -18.88
N GLU A 235 -6.53 -14.44 -19.09
CA GLU A 235 -5.63 -15.55 -19.39
C GLU A 235 -5.03 -15.42 -20.78
N GLY A 236 -3.71 -15.69 -20.89
CA GLY A 236 -2.96 -15.52 -22.14
C GLY A 236 -2.59 -14.07 -22.48
N ARG A 237 -3.03 -13.08 -21.68
CA ARG A 237 -2.73 -11.66 -21.90
C ARG A 237 -1.47 -11.23 -21.18
N ILE A 238 -0.77 -10.27 -21.79
CA ILE A 238 0.47 -9.69 -21.24
C ILE A 238 0.10 -8.61 -20.23
N ILE A 239 0.78 -8.60 -19.08
CA ILE A 239 0.67 -7.49 -18.14
C ILE A 239 1.62 -6.40 -18.66
N GLN A 240 1.17 -5.15 -18.71
CA GLN A 240 2.07 -4.03 -19.01
C GLN A 240 3.15 -3.94 -17.93
N SER A 241 4.34 -4.50 -18.19
CA SER A 241 5.43 -4.57 -17.22
C SER A 241 6.17 -3.24 -17.11
N THR A 242 6.60 -2.90 -15.89
CA THR A 242 7.67 -1.94 -15.64
C THR A 242 8.97 -2.71 -15.49
N THR A 243 10.02 -2.30 -16.23
CA THR A 243 11.37 -2.90 -16.25
C THR A 243 11.82 -3.47 -14.89
N GLU A 244 12.12 -4.76 -14.85
CA GLU A 244 12.69 -5.42 -13.68
C GLU A 244 14.16 -5.02 -13.50
N ARG A 245 14.51 -4.58 -12.29
CA ARG A 245 15.89 -4.35 -11.89
C ARG A 245 16.15 -5.17 -10.64
N ILE A 246 17.00 -6.19 -10.76
CA ILE A 246 17.49 -6.97 -9.62
C ILE A 246 18.08 -6.01 -8.58
N SER A 247 17.54 -6.03 -7.37
CA SER A 247 17.98 -5.16 -6.28
C SER A 247 19.28 -5.65 -5.63
N GLU A 248 20.00 -4.77 -4.95
CA GLU A 248 21.18 -5.17 -4.16
C GLU A 248 20.80 -6.11 -2.99
N ALA A 249 19.56 -6.03 -2.51
CA ALA A 249 19.04 -6.89 -1.45
C ALA A 249 18.89 -8.34 -1.95
N GLU A 250 18.34 -8.53 -3.15
CA GLU A 250 18.26 -9.82 -3.83
C GLU A 250 19.65 -10.45 -3.99
N LYS A 251 20.63 -9.68 -4.46
CA LYS A 251 22.02 -10.16 -4.60
C LYS A 251 22.63 -10.57 -3.27
N PHE A 252 22.42 -9.76 -2.22
CA PHE A 252 22.93 -10.04 -0.88
C PHE A 252 22.36 -11.34 -0.32
N VAL A 253 21.04 -11.52 -0.38
CA VAL A 253 20.37 -12.73 0.11
C VAL A 253 20.76 -13.95 -0.73
N GLY A 254 20.74 -13.82 -2.06
CA GLY A 254 21.10 -14.91 -2.98
C GLY A 254 22.51 -15.41 -2.75
N LYS A 255 23.49 -14.49 -2.66
CA LYS A 255 24.87 -14.84 -2.35
C LYS A 255 25.01 -15.48 -0.96
N GLY A 256 24.39 -14.88 0.06
CA GLY A 256 24.46 -15.40 1.43
C GLY A 256 23.90 -16.82 1.56
N LEU A 257 22.79 -17.12 0.89
CA LEU A 257 22.23 -18.48 0.86
C LEU A 257 23.07 -19.44 0.02
N ALA A 258 23.63 -19.00 -1.10
CA ALA A 258 24.56 -19.82 -1.89
C ALA A 258 25.81 -20.21 -1.07
N ASP A 259 26.39 -19.26 -0.31
CA ASP A 259 27.52 -19.51 0.59
C ASP A 259 27.16 -20.52 1.71
N LYS A 260 25.88 -20.65 2.05
CA LYS A 260 25.33 -21.67 2.96
C LYS A 260 25.00 -23.01 2.30
N GLY A 261 25.26 -23.15 1.00
CA GLY A 261 25.06 -24.37 0.24
C GLY A 261 23.66 -24.56 -0.34
N PHE A 262 22.82 -23.52 -0.34
CA PHE A 262 21.51 -23.57 -1.03
C PHE A 262 21.70 -23.42 -2.54
N THR A 263 20.96 -24.20 -3.31
CA THR A 263 20.88 -24.01 -4.77
C THR A 263 19.87 -22.90 -5.07
N ILE A 264 20.32 -21.85 -5.76
CA ILE A 264 19.48 -20.76 -6.24
C ILE A 264 19.11 -21.06 -7.70
N TYR A 265 17.84 -20.93 -8.05
CA TYR A 265 17.35 -21.04 -9.42
C TYR A 265 17.26 -19.65 -10.03
N ASP A 266 17.79 -19.53 -11.26
CA ASP A 266 17.60 -18.34 -12.07
C ASP A 266 16.16 -18.30 -12.59
N ASP A 267 15.49 -17.16 -12.40
CA ASP A 267 14.20 -16.77 -12.94
C ASP A 267 13.07 -17.82 -12.84
N HIS A 268 12.26 -17.69 -11.81
CA HIS A 268 10.96 -18.35 -11.74
C HIS A 268 9.84 -17.32 -11.93
N VAL A 269 9.31 -17.29 -13.14
CA VAL A 269 8.03 -16.65 -13.44
C VAL A 269 6.93 -17.61 -13.03
N LEU A 270 6.01 -17.13 -12.20
CA LEU A 270 4.89 -17.90 -11.70
C LEU A 270 3.91 -18.18 -12.84
N GLN A 271 3.75 -19.47 -13.22
CA GLN A 271 2.92 -19.88 -14.34
C GLN A 271 1.51 -19.31 -14.24
N GLY A 272 0.99 -18.79 -15.36
CA GLY A 272 -0.31 -18.13 -15.41
C GLY A 272 -0.28 -16.66 -14.96
N THR A 273 0.86 -16.17 -14.46
CA THR A 273 1.14 -14.74 -14.23
C THR A 273 2.43 -14.31 -14.92
N GLN A 274 2.68 -13.00 -14.89
CA GLN A 274 4.00 -12.44 -15.20
C GLN A 274 4.77 -12.05 -13.93
N HIS A 275 4.36 -12.54 -12.76
CA HIS A 275 5.06 -12.28 -11.52
C HIS A 275 6.32 -13.14 -11.44
N ARG A 276 7.45 -12.51 -11.18
CA ARG A 276 8.73 -13.14 -10.96
C ARG A 276 9.06 -13.05 -9.47
N PHE A 277 9.43 -14.19 -8.88
CA PHE A 277 10.00 -14.19 -7.53
C PHE A 277 11.38 -13.51 -7.51
N ASP A 278 11.65 -12.77 -6.45
CA ASP A 278 12.96 -12.16 -6.21
C ASP A 278 14.09 -13.20 -6.21
N LEU A 279 13.87 -14.33 -5.53
CA LEU A 279 14.75 -15.51 -5.57
C LEU A 279 13.92 -16.78 -5.48
N VAL A 280 14.38 -17.87 -6.09
CA VAL A 280 13.85 -19.20 -5.83
C VAL A 280 14.98 -20.13 -5.45
N ILE A 281 14.75 -20.94 -4.41
CA ILE A 281 15.76 -21.83 -3.87
C ILE A 281 15.27 -23.27 -3.82
N ALA A 282 16.18 -24.22 -4.02
CA ALA A 282 15.94 -25.62 -3.72
C ALA A 282 16.12 -25.84 -2.20
N PHE A 283 15.08 -26.36 -1.55
CA PHE A 283 15.15 -26.72 -0.15
C PHE A 283 14.39 -28.03 0.14
N ASN A 284 15.11 -29.06 0.60
CA ASN A 284 14.57 -30.37 0.96
C ASN A 284 13.63 -30.97 -0.11
N ARG A 285 14.11 -31.05 -1.36
CA ARG A 285 13.37 -31.55 -2.54
C ARG A 285 12.15 -30.72 -2.97
N ASN A 286 11.93 -29.56 -2.36
CA ASN A 286 10.90 -28.60 -2.76
C ASN A 286 11.56 -27.29 -3.20
N SER A 287 10.82 -26.48 -3.96
CA SER A 287 11.22 -25.11 -4.25
C SER A 287 10.52 -24.14 -3.29
N VAL A 288 11.26 -23.14 -2.83
CA VAL A 288 10.75 -22.05 -2.00
C VAL A 288 11.03 -20.74 -2.72
N GLY A 289 10.00 -19.93 -2.94
CA GLY A 289 10.15 -18.59 -3.48
C GLY A 289 10.32 -17.60 -2.35
N LEU A 290 11.28 -16.70 -2.52
CA LEU A 290 11.56 -15.64 -1.59
C LEU A 290 11.07 -14.33 -2.18
N GLU A 291 10.45 -13.50 -1.33
CA GLU A 291 10.02 -12.14 -1.65
C GLU A 291 10.68 -11.21 -0.64
N ILE A 292 11.53 -10.29 -1.09
CA ILE A 292 12.26 -9.33 -0.26
C ILE A 292 11.45 -8.04 -0.22
N ASP A 293 10.68 -7.89 0.84
CA ASP A 293 9.75 -6.79 0.98
C ASP A 293 10.46 -5.51 1.40
N GLY A 294 10.55 -4.56 0.48
CA GLY A 294 11.03 -3.21 0.76
C GLY A 294 10.16 -2.46 1.78
N PRO A 295 10.61 -1.29 2.27
CA PRO A 295 9.91 -0.52 3.29
C PRO A 295 8.48 -0.12 2.89
N PHE A 296 8.20 0.01 1.59
CA PHE A 296 6.90 0.41 1.07
C PHE A 296 5.81 -0.65 1.21
N HIS A 297 6.16 -1.89 1.55
CA HIS A 297 5.19 -2.98 1.75
C HIS A 297 4.53 -2.93 3.13
N PHE A 298 5.02 -2.08 4.03
CA PHE A 298 4.60 -2.10 5.42
C PHE A 298 3.86 -0.84 5.84
N VAL A 299 3.02 -1.00 6.86
CA VAL A 299 2.31 0.03 7.60
C VAL A 299 2.70 -0.09 9.06
N PHE A 300 3.07 1.01 9.69
CA PHE A 300 3.32 1.08 11.12
C PHE A 300 2.02 1.26 11.88
N ASP A 301 1.69 0.29 12.73
CA ASP A 301 0.59 0.37 13.67
C ASP A 301 1.03 1.15 14.91
N ALA A 302 0.49 2.36 15.07
CA ALA A 302 0.86 3.25 16.17
C ALA A 302 0.35 2.77 17.52
N GLU A 303 -0.76 2.03 17.58
CA GLU A 303 -1.32 1.53 18.83
C GLU A 303 -0.49 0.36 19.37
N ASN A 304 -0.21 -0.60 18.49
CA ASN A 304 0.49 -1.84 18.88
C ASN A 304 2.01 -1.78 18.65
N GLN A 305 2.52 -0.66 18.14
CA GLN A 305 3.94 -0.40 17.89
C GLN A 305 4.60 -1.48 17.02
N LEU A 306 3.91 -1.92 15.97
CA LEU A 306 4.35 -3.03 15.12
C LEU A 306 4.19 -2.72 13.63
N MET A 307 4.91 -3.45 12.78
CA MET A 307 4.76 -3.35 11.33
C MET A 307 3.76 -4.41 10.84
N ARG A 308 2.82 -3.98 10.00
CA ARG A 308 1.85 -4.82 9.28
C ARG A 308 2.09 -4.68 7.79
N TYR A 309 1.65 -5.64 6.98
CA TYR A 309 1.63 -5.47 5.54
C TYR A 309 0.50 -4.53 5.09
N ASN A 310 0.78 -3.70 4.08
CA ASN A 310 -0.25 -2.94 3.39
C ASN A 310 -1.19 -3.88 2.60
N GLY A 311 -2.30 -3.34 2.11
CA GLY A 311 -3.32 -4.14 1.44
C GLY A 311 -2.86 -4.75 0.12
N SER A 312 -2.05 -4.05 -0.67
CA SER A 312 -1.54 -4.61 -1.94
C SER A 312 -0.66 -5.83 -1.68
N THR A 313 0.22 -5.77 -0.68
CA THR A 313 1.08 -6.90 -0.32
C THR A 313 0.26 -8.07 0.22
N ARG A 314 -0.79 -7.81 1.01
CA ARG A 314 -1.75 -8.84 1.44
C ARG A 314 -2.41 -9.52 0.24
N LEU A 315 -3.00 -8.75 -0.67
CA LEU A 315 -3.66 -9.28 -1.88
C LEU A 315 -2.69 -10.12 -2.72
N HIS A 316 -1.51 -9.58 -3.03
CA HIS A 316 -0.49 -10.31 -3.80
C HIS A 316 -0.09 -11.62 -3.13
N THR A 317 0.10 -11.61 -1.81
CA THR A 317 0.43 -12.82 -1.06
C THR A 317 -0.65 -13.89 -1.23
N VAL A 318 -1.93 -13.55 -1.04
CA VAL A 318 -3.04 -14.52 -1.20
C VAL A 318 -3.15 -15.01 -2.63
N LEU A 319 -2.99 -14.13 -3.62
CA LEU A 319 -3.02 -14.55 -5.01
C LEU A 319 -1.89 -15.55 -5.30
N MET A 320 -0.67 -15.27 -4.84
CA MET A 320 0.45 -16.19 -5.04
C MET A 320 0.20 -17.54 -4.36
N GLU A 321 -0.36 -17.56 -3.15
CA GLU A 321 -0.78 -18.80 -2.47
C GLU A 321 -1.79 -19.59 -3.32
N LYS A 322 -2.86 -18.93 -3.79
CA LYS A 322 -3.90 -19.54 -4.63
C LYS A 322 -3.33 -20.10 -5.94
N MET A 323 -2.37 -19.41 -6.56
CA MET A 323 -1.84 -19.79 -7.86
C MET A 323 -0.75 -20.86 -7.80
N MET A 324 0.03 -20.93 -6.71
CA MET A 324 1.08 -21.94 -6.57
C MET A 324 0.57 -23.30 -6.09
N GLY A 325 -0.58 -23.33 -5.43
CA GLY A 325 -1.15 -24.55 -4.85
C GLY A 325 -0.15 -25.29 -3.97
N ASP A 326 -0.31 -26.61 -3.83
CA ASP A 326 0.50 -27.43 -2.92
C ASP A 326 1.94 -27.70 -3.43
N HIS A 327 2.41 -27.01 -4.46
CA HIS A 327 3.71 -27.29 -5.08
C HIS A 327 4.84 -26.41 -4.55
N PHE A 328 4.53 -25.37 -3.79
CA PHE A 328 5.49 -24.33 -3.44
C PHE A 328 5.24 -23.74 -2.06
N ARG A 329 6.29 -23.16 -1.46
CA ARG A 329 6.17 -22.30 -0.27
C ARG A 329 6.70 -20.92 -0.62
N ILE A 330 6.07 -19.90 -0.08
CA ILE A 330 6.51 -18.52 -0.25
C ILE A 330 7.07 -18.05 1.09
N LEU A 331 8.27 -17.50 1.10
CA LEU A 331 8.85 -16.85 2.27
C LEU A 331 9.05 -15.36 1.98
N ARG A 332 8.24 -14.53 2.64
CA ARG A 332 8.40 -13.08 2.65
C ARG A 332 9.45 -12.67 3.68
N ILE A 333 10.42 -11.88 3.25
CA ILE A 333 11.59 -11.43 4.00
C ILE A 333 11.49 -9.91 4.14
N PRO A 334 11.08 -9.38 5.31
CA PRO A 334 11.05 -7.94 5.51
C PRO A 334 12.46 -7.33 5.40
N TYR A 335 12.64 -6.35 4.52
CA TYR A 335 13.90 -5.65 4.33
C TYR A 335 14.56 -5.15 5.63
N PRO A 336 13.83 -4.62 6.65
CA PRO A 336 14.45 -4.23 7.93
C PRO A 336 15.15 -5.37 8.68
N GLN A 337 14.83 -6.64 8.38
CA GLN A 337 15.52 -7.79 8.96
C GLN A 337 16.88 -8.07 8.30
N LEU A 338 17.09 -7.58 7.08
CA LEU A 338 18.35 -7.72 6.35
C LEU A 338 19.47 -6.83 6.90
N GLU A 339 19.13 -5.78 7.65
CA GLU A 339 20.12 -4.90 8.30
C GLU A 339 20.86 -5.58 9.47
N ARG A 340 20.40 -6.78 9.88
CA ARG A 340 21.00 -7.53 10.99
C ARG A 340 22.22 -8.32 10.53
N ARG A 341 23.27 -8.36 11.35
CA ARG A 341 24.48 -9.15 11.07
C ARG A 341 24.19 -10.65 10.86
N SER A 342 23.15 -11.18 11.51
CA SER A 342 22.72 -12.58 11.41
C SER A 342 21.57 -12.79 10.42
N ALA A 343 21.31 -11.86 9.50
CA ALA A 343 20.16 -11.93 8.58
C ALA A 343 20.12 -13.26 7.81
N ILE A 344 21.24 -13.68 7.22
CA ILE A 344 21.33 -14.92 6.45
C ILE A 344 21.08 -16.16 7.34
N ASP A 345 21.65 -16.17 8.55
CA ASP A 345 21.44 -17.27 9.51
C ASP A 345 19.95 -17.37 9.93
N ASN A 346 19.29 -16.22 10.12
CA ASN A 346 17.87 -16.19 10.46
C ASN A 346 16.99 -16.69 9.30
N ILE A 347 17.34 -16.34 8.06
CA ILE A 347 16.64 -16.85 6.86
C ILE A 347 16.83 -18.37 6.79
N GLU A 348 18.05 -18.88 6.94
CA GLU A 348 18.35 -20.31 6.95
C GLU A 348 17.55 -21.05 8.04
N GLN A 349 17.52 -20.52 9.26
CA GLN A 349 16.76 -21.10 10.37
C GLN A 349 15.26 -21.14 10.06
N THR A 350 14.73 -20.06 9.48
CA THR A 350 13.32 -19.97 9.07
C THR A 350 13.01 -21.03 8.02
N LEU A 351 13.83 -21.14 6.97
CA LEU A 351 13.69 -22.15 5.92
C LEU A 351 13.69 -23.58 6.47
N ARG A 352 14.60 -23.89 7.40
CA ARG A 352 14.63 -25.19 8.09
C ARG A 352 13.35 -25.47 8.87
N HIS A 353 12.77 -24.46 9.49
CA HIS A 353 11.51 -24.59 10.20
C HIS A 353 10.32 -24.82 9.25
N LEU A 354 10.31 -24.15 8.09
CA LEU A 354 9.25 -24.30 7.09
C LEU A 354 9.04 -25.74 6.62
N ASN A 355 10.05 -26.61 6.76
CA ASN A 355 9.98 -27.98 6.30
C ASN A 355 8.76 -28.76 6.83
N GLY A 356 8.31 -28.46 8.06
CA GLY A 356 7.17 -29.10 8.72
C GLY A 356 5.79 -28.50 8.42
N HIS A 357 5.71 -27.40 7.65
CA HIS A 357 4.46 -26.67 7.45
C HIS A 357 3.75 -27.03 6.14
N PRO A 358 2.45 -26.70 6.00
CA PRO A 358 1.71 -26.90 4.76
C PRO A 358 2.40 -26.33 3.51
N LYS A 359 2.07 -26.87 2.35
CA LYS A 359 2.45 -26.25 1.07
C LYS A 359 1.34 -25.30 0.63
N GLY A 360 1.61 -24.43 -0.35
CA GLY A 360 0.62 -23.45 -0.83
C GLY A 360 0.34 -22.29 0.12
N ALA A 361 1.16 -22.13 1.16
CA ALA A 361 1.07 -21.04 2.11
C ALA A 361 2.28 -20.10 2.01
N ALA A 362 2.03 -18.83 2.31
CA ALA A 362 3.06 -17.82 2.49
C ALA A 362 3.42 -17.69 3.97
N TYR A 363 4.71 -17.57 4.21
CA TYR A 363 5.32 -17.42 5.51
C TYR A 363 6.05 -16.09 5.57
N ILE A 364 6.08 -15.47 6.74
CA ILE A 364 6.76 -14.20 6.95
C ILE A 364 7.86 -14.40 7.96
N MET A 365 9.08 -14.04 7.57
CA MET A 365 10.21 -14.05 8.46
C MET A 365 10.00 -13.05 9.60
N ARG A 366 10.34 -13.45 10.84
CA ARG A 366 10.09 -12.70 12.08
C ARG A 366 10.52 -11.23 11.94
N GLY A 367 9.60 -10.29 12.13
CA GLY A 367 9.87 -8.84 11.99
C GLY A 367 8.68 -7.99 11.54
N ALA A 368 7.68 -8.62 10.92
CA ALA A 368 6.38 -8.04 10.60
C ALA A 368 5.29 -9.04 10.99
N LYS A 369 4.12 -8.58 11.44
CA LYS A 369 2.94 -9.45 11.60
C LYS A 369 2.15 -9.43 10.29
N SER A 370 1.89 -10.62 9.75
CA SER A 370 0.74 -10.81 8.87
C SER A 370 -0.52 -10.77 9.72
N VAL A 371 -1.53 -10.04 9.28
CA VAL A 371 -2.90 -10.16 9.81
C VAL A 371 -3.67 -11.17 8.95
N MET A 372 -2.99 -12.13 8.31
CA MET A 372 -3.64 -13.16 7.51
C MET A 372 -4.13 -14.22 8.50
N PRO A 373 -5.44 -14.45 8.64
CA PRO A 373 -5.93 -15.66 9.27
C PRO A 373 -6.04 -16.70 8.16
N THR A 374 -4.98 -17.46 7.98
CA THR A 374 -5.13 -18.80 7.39
C THR A 374 -4.87 -19.79 8.52
N ASN A 375 -5.75 -20.77 8.62
CA ASN A 375 -5.82 -21.76 9.69
C ASN A 375 -4.43 -22.26 10.09
N GLN A 376 -4.17 -22.32 11.42
CA GLN A 376 -2.89 -22.51 12.14
C GLN A 376 -2.28 -21.14 12.54
N GLY A 377 -2.65 -20.58 13.68
CA GLY A 377 -2.24 -21.14 14.97
C GLY A 377 -0.80 -20.69 15.26
N GLU A 378 -0.67 -19.66 16.09
CA GLU A 378 0.57 -19.12 16.67
C GLU A 378 1.49 -18.30 15.74
N CYS A 379 1.37 -16.98 15.87
CA CYS A 379 2.51 -16.08 15.67
C CYS A 379 3.70 -16.61 16.51
N TRP A 380 4.72 -17.11 15.82
CA TRP A 380 5.96 -17.64 16.37
C TRP A 380 6.52 -16.84 17.56
N SER A 381 6.57 -17.50 18.72
CA SER A 381 7.33 -17.04 19.89
C SER A 381 8.43 -18.05 20.19
N LEU A 382 9.70 -17.64 20.15
CA LEU A 382 10.85 -18.36 20.74
C LEU A 382 12.01 -17.38 21.05
N PRO A 383 12.89 -17.78 21.98
CA PRO A 383 12.95 -17.32 23.37
C PRO A 383 13.55 -15.91 23.52
N SER A 384 13.30 -15.28 24.65
CA SER A 384 14.05 -14.11 25.15
C SER A 384 15.56 -14.42 25.20
N PRO A 385 16.42 -13.38 25.07
CA PRO A 385 17.84 -13.47 24.71
C PRO A 385 18.68 -14.54 25.41
#